data_AF-L1IEC4-F1
#
_entry.id   AF-L1IEC4-F1
#
_cell.length_a   1.000
_cell.length_b   1.000
_cell.length_c   1.000
_cell.angle_alpha   90.00
_cell.angle_beta   90.00
_cell.angle_gamma   90.00
#
_symmetry.space_group_name_H-M   'P 1'
#
loop_
_entity.id
_entity.type
_entity.pdbx_description
1 polymer ?
#
loop_
_entity_poly.entity_id
_entity_poly.type
_entity_poly.pdbx_seq_one_letter_code
_entity_poly.pdbx_strand_id
1 'polypeptide(L)'
;MAFEVPSSTLLLSSRAPGLCQGRFTRPMAVKRAGVRAGRSGVVRGMTMTTVEEKTKQLVGAKAALKELIDQTNANPIMVRLAWHDSGTYDDSIKTFPKAGGATGSIRFDPEIHHGANAGLTNAVKMLEPIKQQ
;
A
#
# COMPACT_ATOMS: atom_id res chain seq x y z
N MET A 1 -29.14 -38.96 26.06
CA MET A 1 -27.76 -39.49 26.14
C MET A 1 -26.84 -38.31 26.36
N ALA A 2 -26.46 -38.08 27.61
CA ALA A 2 -25.53 -37.03 28.02
C ALA A 2 -24.11 -37.59 27.91
N PHE A 3 -23.19 -36.81 27.34
CA PHE A 3 -21.76 -37.10 27.37
C PHE A 3 -21.09 -36.04 28.25
N GLU A 4 -20.80 -36.40 29.50
CA GLU A 4 -19.90 -35.67 30.37
C GLU A 4 -18.47 -35.78 29.83
N VAL A 5 -17.74 -34.66 29.88
CA VAL A 5 -16.31 -34.60 29.63
C VAL A 5 -15.66 -34.06 30.92
N PRO A 6 -14.69 -34.75 31.54
CA PRO A 6 -14.17 -34.34 32.83
C PRO A 6 -13.10 -33.23 32.71
N SER A 7 -13.22 -32.26 33.62
CA SER A 7 -12.22 -31.25 33.95
C SER A 7 -10.83 -31.85 34.23
N SER A 8 -9.79 -31.19 33.74
CA SER A 8 -8.44 -31.29 34.29
C SER A 8 -7.83 -29.90 34.42
N THR A 9 -7.80 -29.45 35.66
CA THR A 9 -7.10 -28.29 36.19
C THR A 9 -5.59 -28.51 36.09
N LEU A 10 -4.85 -27.56 35.51
CA LEU A 10 -3.42 -27.42 35.75
C LEU A 10 -3.07 -25.95 36.06
N LEU A 11 -2.70 -25.74 37.32
CA LEU A 11 -2.07 -24.55 37.88
C LEU A 11 -0.56 -24.61 37.60
N LEU A 12 0.05 -23.53 37.11
CA LEU A 12 1.47 -23.19 37.33
C LEU A 12 1.68 -21.75 36.81
N SER A 13 1.83 -20.73 37.65
CA SER A 13 2.96 -20.37 38.54
C SER A 13 3.64 -19.12 37.99
N SER A 14 3.62 -18.10 38.83
CA SER A 14 4.14 -16.75 38.66
C SER A 14 5.66 -16.73 38.45
N ARG A 15 6.14 -15.86 37.54
CA ARG A 15 7.50 -15.30 37.65
C ARG A 15 7.61 -13.95 36.95
N ALA A 16 7.58 -12.88 37.74
CA ALA A 16 8.00 -11.54 37.33
C ALA A 16 9.54 -11.44 37.34
N PRO A 17 10.18 -10.85 36.32
CA PRO A 17 11.57 -10.41 36.41
C PRO A 17 11.65 -8.94 36.81
N GLY A 18 12.50 -8.67 37.82
CA GLY A 18 12.73 -7.35 38.40
C GLY A 18 13.41 -6.37 37.45
N LEU A 19 12.98 -5.11 37.53
CA LEU A 19 13.59 -3.99 36.83
C LEU A 19 14.81 -3.50 37.63
N CYS A 20 15.98 -3.63 37.02
CA CYS A 20 17.26 -3.12 37.50
C CYS A 20 17.28 -1.58 37.38
N GLN A 21 17.55 -0.87 38.49
CA GLN A 21 17.68 0.59 38.48
C GLN A 21 19.05 1.00 37.94
N GLY A 22 19.09 1.41 36.67
CA GLY A 22 20.27 1.99 36.04
C GLY A 22 20.36 3.50 36.30
N ARG A 23 21.40 3.93 37.02
CA ARG A 23 21.84 5.34 37.10
C ARG A 23 22.16 5.85 35.70
N PHE A 24 21.40 6.83 35.20
CA PHE A 24 21.73 7.51 33.96
C PHE A 24 22.62 8.73 34.27
N THR A 25 23.82 8.71 33.71
CA THR A 25 24.83 9.76 33.81
C THR A 25 24.42 10.99 33.00
N ARG A 26 24.95 12.15 33.42
CA ARG A 26 24.66 13.49 32.89
C ARG A 26 24.87 13.60 31.37
N PRO A 27 24.02 14.31 30.62
CA PRO A 27 24.20 14.49 29.18
C PRO A 27 25.37 15.44 28.86
N MET A 28 26.19 15.03 27.90
CA MET A 28 27.25 15.84 27.27
C MET A 28 26.62 16.95 26.42
N ALA A 29 27.19 18.16 26.52
CA ALA A 29 26.75 19.33 25.77
C ALA A 29 26.92 19.15 24.25
N VAL A 30 25.81 19.24 23.51
CA VAL A 30 25.79 19.25 22.04
C VAL A 30 26.09 20.66 21.54
N LYS A 31 27.19 20.85 20.83
CA LYS A 31 27.48 22.10 20.11
C LYS A 31 26.52 22.23 18.93
N ARG A 32 25.78 23.35 18.86
CA ARG A 32 24.90 23.70 17.74
C ARG A 32 25.75 24.07 16.52
N ALA A 33 25.67 23.27 15.47
CA ALA A 33 26.18 23.63 14.15
C ALA A 33 25.27 24.68 13.51
N GLY A 34 25.85 25.77 13.00
CA GLY A 34 25.12 26.84 12.35
C GLY A 34 24.46 26.39 11.05
N VAL A 35 23.17 26.67 10.91
CA VAL A 35 22.39 26.42 9.68
C VAL A 35 22.71 27.54 8.69
N ARG A 36 23.32 27.21 7.55
CA ARG A 36 23.39 28.12 6.40
C ARG A 36 22.02 28.13 5.71
N ALA A 37 21.42 29.32 5.60
CA ALA A 37 20.20 29.54 4.84
C ALA A 37 20.46 29.28 3.35
N GLY A 38 19.95 28.16 2.85
CA GLY A 38 19.91 27.84 1.43
C GLY A 38 18.79 28.64 0.74
N ARG A 39 19.13 29.24 -0.39
CA ARG A 39 18.27 30.05 -1.26
C ARG A 39 16.99 29.27 -1.63
N SER A 40 15.81 29.82 -1.30
CA SER A 40 14.51 29.25 -1.65
C SER A 40 14.37 29.05 -3.16
N GLY A 41 14.45 27.80 -3.59
CA GLY A 41 13.88 27.39 -4.87
C GLY A 41 12.36 27.40 -4.73
N VAL A 42 11.67 28.04 -5.68
CA VAL A 42 10.22 27.93 -5.82
C VAL A 42 9.89 26.46 -6.08
N VAL A 43 9.49 25.73 -5.05
CA VAL A 43 8.86 24.42 -5.20
C VAL A 43 7.44 24.72 -5.69
N ARG A 44 7.21 24.50 -6.98
CA ARG A 44 5.88 24.60 -7.58
C ARG A 44 4.95 23.66 -6.80
N GLY A 45 3.99 24.24 -6.10
CA GLY A 45 3.23 23.58 -5.05
C GLY A 45 2.55 22.30 -5.51
N MET A 46 2.85 21.21 -4.82
CA MET A 46 1.99 20.04 -4.80
C MET A 46 0.76 20.42 -3.97
N THR A 47 -0.35 20.77 -4.62
CA THR A 47 -1.61 21.03 -3.92
C THR A 47 -2.08 19.75 -3.26
N MET A 48 -2.08 19.70 -1.93
CA MET A 48 -2.65 18.60 -1.17
C MET A 48 -4.15 18.57 -1.42
N THR A 49 -4.61 17.74 -2.35
CA THR A 49 -6.04 17.47 -2.57
C THR A 49 -6.62 16.89 -1.29
N THR A 50 -7.76 17.41 -0.84
CA THR A 50 -8.43 16.93 0.37
C THR A 50 -8.88 15.48 0.19
N VAL A 51 -9.11 14.78 1.30
CA VAL A 51 -9.67 13.41 1.26
C VAL A 51 -11.02 13.41 0.56
N GLU A 52 -11.83 14.45 0.77
CA GLU A 52 -13.15 14.61 0.16
C GLU A 52 -13.09 14.73 -1.37
N GLU A 53 -12.11 15.45 -1.92
CA GLU A 53 -11.95 15.53 -3.37
C GLU A 53 -11.51 14.18 -3.95
N LYS A 54 -10.62 13.46 -3.25
CA LYS A 54 -10.22 12.11 -3.68
C LYS A 54 -11.38 11.12 -3.63
N THR A 55 -12.24 11.18 -2.61
CA THR A 55 -13.40 10.27 -2.54
C THR A 55 -14.41 10.57 -3.64
N LYS A 56 -14.65 11.85 -3.97
CA LYS A 56 -15.47 12.23 -5.12
C LYS A 56 -14.90 11.69 -6.44
N GLN A 57 -13.58 11.84 -6.64
CA GLN A 57 -12.90 11.28 -7.81
C GLN A 57 -13.05 9.75 -7.88
N LEU A 58 -12.90 9.04 -6.76
CA LEU A 58 -13.07 7.57 -6.72
C LEU A 58 -14.50 7.14 -7.04
N VAL A 59 -15.50 7.87 -6.55
CA VAL A 59 -16.91 7.61 -6.86
C VAL A 59 -17.19 7.83 -8.35
N GLY A 60 -16.68 8.92 -8.93
CA GLY A 60 -16.79 9.20 -10.37
C GLY A 60 -16.10 8.12 -11.21
N ALA A 61 -14.86 7.76 -10.87
CA ALA A 61 -14.10 6.72 -11.56
C ALA A 61 -14.81 5.36 -11.50
N LYS A 62 -15.43 5.02 -10.36
CA LYS A 62 -16.23 3.79 -10.22
C LYS A 62 -17.43 3.79 -11.18
N ALA A 63 -18.12 4.92 -11.34
CA ALA A 63 -19.25 5.02 -12.27
C ALA A 63 -18.78 4.88 -13.73
N ALA A 64 -17.71 5.57 -14.12
CA ALA A 64 -17.13 5.47 -15.46
C ALA A 64 -16.63 4.05 -15.77
N LEU A 65 -16.01 3.37 -14.80
CA LEU A 65 -15.59 1.97 -14.94
C LEU A 65 -16.77 1.04 -15.17
N LYS A 66 -17.90 1.27 -14.47
CA LYS A 66 -19.12 0.50 -14.66
C LYS A 66 -19.66 0.66 -16.09
N GLU A 67 -19.74 1.89 -16.59
CA GLU A 67 -20.18 2.14 -17.97
C GLU A 67 -19.26 1.49 -19.01
N LEU A 68 -17.94 1.62 -18.84
CA LEU A 68 -16.95 0.96 -19.71
C LEU A 68 -17.16 -0.55 -19.77
N ILE A 69 -17.35 -1.18 -18.60
CA ILE A 69 -17.58 -2.62 -18.48
C ILE A 69 -18.88 -3.02 -19.17
N ASP A 70 -19.97 -2.29 -18.94
CA ASP A 70 -21.28 -2.59 -19.49
C ASP A 70 -21.29 -2.43 -21.03
N GLN A 71 -20.47 -1.52 -21.58
CA GLN A 71 -20.34 -1.32 -23.04
C GLN A 71 -19.41 -2.33 -23.73
N THR A 72 -18.29 -2.68 -23.10
CA THR A 72 -17.20 -3.44 -23.75
C THR A 72 -17.13 -4.90 -23.33
N ASN A 73 -17.89 -5.31 -22.31
CA ASN A 73 -17.80 -6.63 -21.69
C ASN A 73 -16.37 -6.96 -21.20
N ALA A 74 -15.59 -5.95 -20.81
CA ALA A 74 -14.20 -6.10 -20.36
C ALA A 74 -14.04 -6.73 -18.95
N ASN A 75 -15.08 -7.32 -18.37
CA ASN A 75 -15.07 -7.93 -17.04
C ASN A 75 -13.84 -8.84 -16.79
N PRO A 76 -13.55 -9.83 -17.66
CA PRO A 76 -12.45 -10.77 -17.38
C PRO A 76 -11.09 -10.09 -17.43
N ILE A 77 -10.88 -9.15 -18.36
CA ILE A 77 -9.57 -8.51 -18.54
C ILE A 77 -9.29 -7.48 -17.44
N MET A 78 -10.31 -6.82 -16.90
CA MET A 78 -10.16 -5.92 -15.76
C MET A 78 -9.80 -6.67 -14.48
N VAL A 79 -10.45 -7.81 -14.23
CA VAL A 79 -10.10 -8.69 -13.09
C VAL A 79 -8.68 -9.23 -13.25
N ARG A 80 -8.30 -9.67 -14.47
CA ARG A 80 -6.94 -10.15 -14.76
C ARG A 80 -5.91 -9.05 -14.51
N LEU A 81 -6.13 -7.82 -14.99
CA LEU A 81 -5.19 -6.72 -14.77
C LEU A 81 -4.96 -6.45 -13.29
N ALA A 82 -6.03 -6.36 -12.49
CA ALA A 82 -5.94 -6.12 -11.05
C ALA A 82 -5.23 -7.26 -10.31
N TRP A 83 -5.50 -8.51 -10.71
CA TRP A 83 -4.81 -9.70 -10.17
C TRP A 83 -3.32 -9.66 -10.46
N HIS A 84 -2.93 -9.36 -11.70
CA HIS A 84 -1.52 -9.34 -12.11
C HIS A 84 -0.70 -8.25 -11.41
N ASP A 85 -1.25 -7.06 -11.18
CA ASP A 85 -0.59 -6.00 -10.41
C ASP A 85 -0.38 -6.46 -8.94
N SER A 86 -1.46 -6.95 -8.32
CA SER A 86 -1.47 -7.39 -6.92
C SER A 86 -0.61 -8.64 -6.66
N GLY A 87 -0.49 -9.52 -7.66
CA GLY A 87 0.17 -10.82 -7.55
C GLY A 87 1.70 -10.75 -7.44
N THR A 88 2.29 -9.57 -7.53
CA THR A 88 3.73 -9.34 -7.38
C THR A 88 4.16 -9.15 -5.92
N TYR A 89 3.23 -9.23 -4.96
CA TYR A 89 3.52 -8.98 -3.54
C TYR A 89 4.40 -10.06 -2.90
N ASP A 90 5.44 -9.62 -2.19
CA ASP A 90 6.36 -10.46 -1.39
C ASP A 90 6.38 -9.99 0.07
N ASP A 91 5.87 -10.83 0.99
CA ASP A 91 5.81 -10.53 2.43
C ASP A 91 7.19 -10.46 3.09
N SER A 92 8.24 -11.04 2.50
CA SER A 92 9.59 -10.97 3.05
C SER A 92 10.15 -9.53 3.00
N ILE A 93 9.65 -8.70 2.07
CA ILE A 93 10.10 -7.33 1.85
C ILE A 93 9.18 -6.35 2.60
N LYS A 94 9.73 -5.59 3.56
CA LYS A 94 8.92 -4.68 4.40
C LYS A 94 8.80 -3.23 3.88
N THR A 95 9.48 -2.89 2.80
CA THR A 95 9.54 -1.51 2.29
C THR A 95 8.69 -1.32 1.03
N PHE A 96 7.79 -0.34 1.04
CA PHE A 96 7.06 0.11 -0.15
C PHE A 96 7.96 0.99 -1.05
N PRO A 97 7.89 0.88 -2.39
CA PRO A 97 7.09 -0.05 -3.21
C PRO A 97 7.81 -1.39 -3.52
N LYS A 98 8.98 -1.64 -2.94
CA LYS A 98 9.82 -2.82 -3.28
C LYS A 98 9.15 -4.16 -3.00
N ALA A 99 8.20 -4.21 -2.08
CA ALA A 99 7.43 -5.41 -1.79
C ALA A 99 6.50 -5.83 -2.93
N GLY A 100 6.33 -5.02 -3.98
CA GLY A 100 5.36 -5.27 -5.05
C GLY A 100 3.92 -5.09 -4.56
N GLY A 101 2.99 -5.76 -5.24
CA GLY A 101 1.55 -5.71 -4.98
C GLY A 101 0.84 -4.59 -5.76
N ALA A 102 -0.33 -4.19 -5.25
CA ALA A 102 -1.23 -3.22 -5.89
C ALA A 102 -0.69 -1.78 -5.89
N THR A 103 0.42 -1.55 -6.58
CA THR A 103 1.12 -0.29 -6.68
C THR A 103 0.86 0.42 -8.02
N GLY A 104 0.26 -0.29 -8.97
CA GLY A 104 0.07 0.15 -10.35
C GLY A 104 1.38 0.20 -11.14
N SER A 105 2.39 -0.59 -10.76
CA SER A 105 3.65 -0.67 -11.50
C SER A 105 3.48 -1.37 -12.85
N ILE A 106 2.47 -2.23 -12.98
CA ILE A 106 2.15 -3.02 -14.19
C ILE A 106 1.99 -2.19 -15.47
N ARG A 107 1.72 -0.88 -15.38
CA ARG A 107 1.55 0.02 -16.54
C ARG A 107 2.87 0.49 -17.16
N PHE A 108 4.01 0.22 -16.54
CA PHE A 108 5.32 0.70 -16.97
C PHE A 108 6.20 -0.42 -17.52
N ASP A 109 7.18 -0.04 -18.33
CA ASP A 109 8.25 -0.94 -18.78
C ASP A 109 9.24 -1.20 -17.63
N PRO A 110 9.75 -2.44 -17.48
CA PRO A 110 9.55 -3.61 -18.35
C PRO A 110 8.33 -4.47 -17.99
N GLU A 111 7.60 -4.13 -16.93
CA GLU A 111 6.62 -5.02 -16.29
C GLU A 111 5.45 -5.39 -17.21
N ILE A 112 4.92 -4.43 -17.98
CA ILE A 112 3.83 -4.70 -18.93
C ILE A 112 4.22 -5.71 -20.02
N HIS A 113 5.53 -5.87 -20.29
CA HIS A 113 6.08 -6.75 -21.31
C HIS A 113 6.53 -8.12 -20.78
N HIS A 114 6.35 -8.40 -19.48
CA HIS A 114 6.54 -9.75 -18.97
C HIS A 114 5.56 -10.74 -19.64
N GLY A 115 6.01 -11.97 -19.91
CA GLY A 115 5.20 -12.98 -20.60
C GLY A 115 3.85 -13.28 -19.95
N ALA A 116 3.78 -13.23 -18.60
CA ALA A 116 2.54 -13.39 -17.85
C ALA A 116 1.51 -12.27 -18.15
N ASN A 117 1.99 -11.07 -18.48
CA ASN A 117 1.19 -9.88 -18.71
C ASN A 117 0.78 -9.71 -20.19
N ALA A 118 1.00 -10.74 -21.03
CA ALA A 118 0.62 -10.72 -22.44
C ALA A 118 -0.87 -10.37 -22.63
N GLY A 119 -1.13 -9.32 -23.40
CA GLY A 119 -2.45 -8.78 -23.70
C GLY A 119 -2.96 -7.70 -22.74
N LEU A 120 -2.31 -7.47 -21.59
CA LEU A 120 -2.76 -6.47 -20.61
C LEU A 120 -2.55 -5.03 -21.06
N THR A 121 -1.69 -4.78 -22.06
CA THR A 121 -1.52 -3.45 -22.67
C THR A 121 -2.84 -2.89 -23.19
N ASN A 122 -3.74 -3.75 -23.69
CA ASN A 122 -5.06 -3.31 -24.16
C ASN A 122 -5.96 -2.86 -23.00
N ALA A 123 -5.91 -3.56 -21.86
CA ALA A 123 -6.66 -3.15 -20.67
C ALA A 123 -6.19 -1.80 -20.14
N VAL A 124 -4.87 -1.56 -20.11
CA VAL A 124 -4.32 -0.27 -19.70
C VAL A 124 -4.82 0.86 -20.62
N LYS A 125 -4.81 0.65 -21.94
CA LYS A 125 -5.33 1.63 -22.92
C LYS A 125 -6.82 1.94 -22.72
N MET A 126 -7.63 0.96 -22.32
CA MET A 126 -9.05 1.18 -22.04
C MET A 126 -9.28 2.05 -20.80
N LEU A 127 -8.38 1.98 -19.82
CA LEU A 127 -8.47 2.73 -18.56
C LEU A 127 -7.91 4.15 -18.66
N GLU A 128 -7.10 4.43 -19.67
CA GLU A 128 -6.40 5.70 -19.85
C GLU A 128 -7.35 6.91 -19.95
N PRO A 129 -8.49 6.86 -20.68
CA PRO A 129 -9.46 7.95 -20.69
C PRO A 129 -10.08 8.23 -19.32
N ILE A 130 -10.37 7.19 -18.53
CA ILE A 130 -10.94 7.34 -17.18
C ILE A 130 -9.90 7.93 -16.23
N LYS A 131 -8.62 7.57 -16.40
CA LYS A 131 -7.53 8.10 -15.57
C LYS A 131 -7.25 9.58 -15.83
N GLN A 132 -7.58 10.10 -17.01
CA GLN A 132 -7.38 11.50 -17.38
C GLN A 132 -8.48 12.44 -16.87
N GLN A 133 -9.62 11.90 -16.46
CA GLN A 133 -10.71 12.63 -15.79
C GLN A 133 -10.32 13.00 -14.35
#